data_AF-A0A7C4EAJ5-F1
#
_entry.id   AF-A0A7C4EAJ5-F1
#
_cell.length_a   1.000
_cell.length_b   1.000
_cell.length_c   1.000
_cell.angle_alpha   90.00
_cell.angle_beta   90.00
_cell.angle_gamma   90.00
#
_symmetry.space_group_name_H-M   'P 1'
#
loop_
_entity.id
_entity.type
_entity.pdbx_description
1 polymer ?
#
loop_
_entity_poly.entity_id
_entity_poly.type
_entity_poly.pdbx_seq_one_letter_code
_entity_poly.pdbx_strand_id
1 'polypeptide(L)' 'MKKIQIFILATALCLLFMFCTKDNCMTEAQTDCNCGDIYEPVCGCNGLTYPNECEAKCAGVRYFKRGDCVSNTITGY' A
#
# COMPACT_ATOMS: atom_id res chain seq x y z
N MET A 1 40.78 -1.32 -17.25
CA MET A 1 39.58 -1.52 -18.09
C MET A 1 38.59 -2.55 -17.54
N LYS A 2 39.01 -3.61 -16.83
CA LYS A 2 38.08 -4.58 -16.20
C LYS A 2 37.28 -4.02 -15.00
N LYS A 3 37.83 -3.06 -14.24
CA LYS A 3 37.12 -2.39 -13.12
C LYS A 3 35.95 -1.52 -13.59
N ILE A 4 36.12 -0.82 -14.72
CA ILE A 4 35.06 0.00 -15.36
C ILE A 4 33.91 -0.90 -15.83
N GLN A 5 34.22 -2.06 -16.41
CA GLN A 5 33.23 -3.06 -16.80
C GLN A 5 32.45 -3.62 -15.59
N ILE A 6 33.12 -3.82 -14.44
CA ILE A 6 32.46 -4.28 -13.20
C ILE A 6 31.50 -3.20 -12.65
N PHE A 7 31.87 -1.92 -12.66
CA PHE A 7 30.96 -0.84 -12.23
C PHE A 7 29.73 -0.71 -13.13
N ILE A 8 29.91 -0.84 -14.45
CA ILE A 8 28.81 -0.83 -15.42
C ILE A 8 27.90 -2.05 -15.24
N LEU A 9 28.46 -3.22 -14.93
CA LEU A 9 27.68 -4.43 -14.65
C LEU A 9 26.90 -4.31 -13.34
N ALA A 10 27.47 -3.71 -12.29
CA ALA A 10 26.78 -3.50 -11.01
C ALA A 10 25.67 -2.46 -11.11
N THR A 11 25.87 -1.36 -11.85
CA THR A 11 24.80 -0.36 -12.09
C THR A 11 23.73 -0.90 -13.05
N ALA A 12 24.10 -1.65 -14.09
CA ALA A 12 23.15 -2.34 -14.96
C ALA A 12 22.36 -3.41 -14.18
N LEU A 13 22.98 -4.12 -13.24
CA LEU A 13 22.30 -5.07 -12.36
C LEU A 13 21.37 -4.34 -11.39
N CYS A 14 21.77 -3.19 -10.85
CA CYS A 14 20.90 -2.34 -10.02
C CYS A 14 19.76 -1.69 -10.81
N LEU A 15 19.95 -1.42 -12.11
CA LEU A 15 18.91 -0.98 -13.05
C LEU A 15 18.01 -2.15 -13.51
N LEU A 16 18.52 -3.39 -13.49
CA LEU A 16 17.75 -4.63 -13.66
C LEU A 16 17.04 -5.06 -12.36
N PHE A 17 17.53 -4.61 -11.20
CA PHE A 17 16.89 -4.67 -9.88
C PHE A 17 16.23 -3.35 -9.47
N MET A 18 16.02 -2.42 -10.42
CA MET A 18 15.21 -1.21 -10.20
C MET A 18 13.72 -1.53 -10.13
N PHE A 19 13.37 -2.71 -9.63
CA PHE A 19 12.08 -2.91 -9.04
C PHE A 19 12.18 -2.30 -7.64
N CYS A 20 11.93 -0.98 -7.56
CA CYS A 20 11.13 -0.50 -6.45
C CYS A 20 9.98 -1.50 -6.36
N THR A 21 9.99 -2.39 -5.35
CA THR A 21 8.97 -3.41 -5.21
C THR A 21 7.67 -2.66 -5.07
N LYS A 22 6.93 -2.61 -6.19
CA LYS A 22 5.66 -1.93 -6.32
C LYS A 22 4.76 -2.46 -5.22
N ASP A 23 4.41 -1.54 -4.34
CA ASP A 23 3.12 -1.53 -3.67
C ASP A 23 2.91 -2.69 -2.69
N ASN A 24 3.59 -2.63 -1.54
CA ASN A 24 3.19 -3.39 -0.35
C ASN A 24 1.89 -2.79 0.22
N CYS A 25 0.81 -2.85 -0.56
CA CYS A 25 -0.52 -2.34 -0.23
C CYS A 25 -1.12 -3.06 0.99
N MET A 26 -0.81 -4.35 1.14
CA MET A 26 -1.30 -5.20 2.20
C MET A 26 -0.15 -5.79 3.02
N THR A 27 -0.46 -6.18 4.26
CA THR A 27 0.31 -7.07 5.14
C THR A 27 -0.59 -8.20 5.61
N GLU A 28 -0.04 -9.08 6.45
CA GLU A 28 -0.84 -10.01 7.23
C GLU A 28 -1.82 -9.25 8.13
N ALA A 29 -3.01 -9.83 8.30
CA ALA A 29 -4.01 -9.32 9.20
C ALA A 29 -3.59 -9.59 10.66
N GLN A 30 -3.96 -8.68 11.55
CA GLN A 30 -3.67 -8.78 12.97
C GLN A 30 -4.82 -9.50 13.68
N THR A 31 -4.49 -10.50 14.52
CA THR A 31 -5.47 -11.34 15.22
C THR A 31 -5.98 -10.73 16.52
N ASP A 32 -5.32 -9.69 17.03
CA ASP A 32 -5.67 -8.99 18.26
C ASP A 32 -5.70 -7.48 17.99
N CYS A 33 -6.84 -7.00 17.52
CA CYS A 33 -7.11 -5.59 17.29
C CYS A 33 -8.22 -5.13 18.22
N ASN A 34 -7.94 -4.07 18.96
CA ASN A 34 -8.94 -3.41 19.77
C ASN A 34 -9.31 -2.07 19.10
N CYS A 35 -10.26 -2.14 18.17
CA CYS A 35 -10.81 -0.98 17.50
C CYS A 35 -12.13 -0.57 18.17
N GLY A 36 -12.37 0.73 18.29
CA GLY A 36 -13.65 1.24 18.78
C GLY A 36 -14.72 1.31 17.69
N ASP A 37 -15.98 1.47 18.09
CA ASP A 37 -17.15 1.53 17.20
C ASP A 37 -17.33 2.89 16.48
N ILE A 38 -16.24 3.53 16.07
CA ILE A 38 -16.27 4.81 15.35
C ILE A 38 -16.44 4.53 13.85
N TYR A 39 -17.42 5.17 13.21
CA TYR A 39 -17.63 5.08 11.78
C TYR A 39 -17.05 6.29 11.04
N GLU A 40 -15.84 6.15 10.52
CA GLU A 40 -15.09 7.12 9.73
C GLU A 40 -14.43 6.40 8.55
N PRO A 41 -15.20 6.10 7.47
CA PRO A 41 -14.82 5.09 6.51
C PRO A 41 -13.55 5.46 5.74
N VAL A 42 -12.78 4.42 5.39
CA VAL A 42 -11.60 4.54 4.55
C VAL A 42 -11.65 3.51 3.41
N CYS A 43 -11.16 3.91 2.24
CA CYS A 43 -11.00 3.05 1.09
C CYS A 43 -9.58 2.51 1.04
N GLY A 44 -9.43 1.21 1.27
CA GLY A 44 -8.17 0.51 1.17
C GLY A 44 -7.64 0.44 -0.26
N CYS A 45 -6.33 0.32 -0.41
CA CYS A 45 -5.68 0.12 -1.70
C CYS A 45 -6.06 -1.22 -2.37
N ASN A 46 -6.70 -2.13 -1.64
CA ASN A 46 -7.35 -3.33 -2.16
C ASN A 46 -8.78 -3.08 -2.69
N GLY A 47 -9.26 -1.84 -2.67
CA GLY A 47 -10.59 -1.46 -3.14
C GLY A 47 -11.73 -1.80 -2.18
N LEU A 48 -11.41 -2.19 -0.93
CA LEU A 48 -12.42 -2.46 0.11
C LEU A 48 -12.60 -1.25 1.02
N THR A 49 -13.84 -1.02 1.44
CA THR A 49 -14.16 0.00 2.45
C THR A 49 -14.06 -0.62 3.83
N TYR A 50 -13.37 0.07 4.73
CA TYR A 50 -13.26 -0.28 6.13
C TYR A 50 -14.01 0.74 6.99
N PRO A 51 -14.68 0.32 8.09
CA PRO A 51 -15.46 1.22 8.94
C PRO A 51 -14.67 2.40 9.50
N ASN A 52 -13.38 2.16 9.78
CA ASN A 52 -12.43 3.18 10.19
C ASN A 52 -10.99 2.76 9.86
N GLU A 53 -10.05 3.68 10.11
CA GLU A 53 -8.62 3.47 9.91
C GLU A 53 -8.04 2.32 10.77
N CYS A 54 -8.55 2.12 12.00
CA CYS A 54 -8.09 1.03 12.86
C CYS A 54 -8.42 -0.33 12.25
N GLU A 55 -9.66 -0.51 11.80
CA GLU A 55 -10.13 -1.72 11.14
C GLU A 55 -9.37 -2.00 9.83
N ALA A 56 -9.06 -0.97 9.05
CA ALA A 56 -8.24 -1.10 7.84
C ALA A 56 -6.85 -1.64 8.17
N LYS A 57 -6.17 -1.05 9.15
CA LYS A 57 -4.84 -1.51 9.60
C LYS A 57 -4.90 -2.92 10.17
N CYS A 58 -5.96 -3.23 10.93
CA CYS A 58 -6.18 -4.55 11.49
C CYS A 58 -6.27 -5.63 10.40
N ALA A 59 -6.97 -5.33 9.31
CA ALA A 59 -7.05 -6.19 8.14
C ALA A 59 -5.77 -6.23 7.29
N GLY A 60 -4.69 -5.58 7.74
CA GLY A 60 -3.40 -5.53 7.06
C GLY A 60 -3.32 -4.48 5.95
N VAL A 61 -4.24 -3.52 5.85
CA VAL A 61 -4.17 -2.49 4.81
C VAL A 61 -3.16 -1.41 5.19
N ARG A 62 -2.11 -1.25 4.38
CA ARG A 62 -1.06 -0.23 4.62
C ARG A 62 -1.40 1.13 4.04
N TYR A 63 -2.13 1.16 2.93
CA TYR A 63 -2.49 2.39 2.24
C TYR A 63 -4.00 2.46 2.06
N PHE A 64 -4.59 3.55 2.51
CA PHE A 64 -6.01 3.83 2.34
C PHE A 64 -6.22 5.34 2.18
N LYS A 65 -7.38 5.73 1.65
CA LYS A 65 -7.84 7.12 1.56
C LYS A 65 -9.08 7.29 2.40
N ARG A 66 -9.34 8.51 2.89
CA ARG A 66 -10.59 8.83 3.59
C ARG A 66 -11.79 8.71 2.64
N GLY A 67 -12.94 8.34 3.20
CA GLY A 67 -14.15 8.03 2.45
C GLY A 67 -14.22 6.55 2.07
N ASP A 68 -15.41 6.07 1.77
CA ASP A 68 -15.60 4.73 1.22
C ASP A 68 -15.11 4.66 -0.25
N CYS A 69 -14.95 3.46 -0.77
CA CYS A 69 -14.47 3.27 -2.14
C CYS A 69 -15.51 3.69 -3.20
N VAL A 70 -16.78 3.80 -2.83
CA VAL A 70 -17.88 4.09 -3.75
C VAL A 70 -18.13 5.59 -3.89
N SER A 71 -18.04 6.38 -2.82
CA SER A 71 -18.19 7.84 -2.89
C SER A 71 -17.12 8.52 -3.75
N ASN A 72 -15.98 7.85 -3.99
CA ASN A 72 -14.92 8.37 -4.85
C ASN A 72 -15.14 8.13 -6.35
N THR A 73 -16.31 7.58 -6.75
CA THR A 73 -16.69 7.47 -8.18
C THR A 73 -17.65 8.56 -8.68
N ILE A 74 -18.10 9.51 -7.84
CA ILE A 74 -19.14 10.49 -8.27
C ILE A 74 -18.75 11.98 -8.12
N THR A 75 -17.67 12.37 -7.45
CA THR A 75 -17.27 13.80 -7.43
C THR A 75 -16.03 14.05 -8.28
N GLY A 76 -16.20 13.87 -9.58
CA GLY A 76 -15.33 14.38 -10.65
C GLY A 76 -15.91 15.63 -11.31
N TYR A 77 -16.39 16.60 -10.51
CA TYR A 77 -16.70 17.97 -10.93
C TYR A 77 -16.11 18.94 -9.90
#